data_AF-A0A4R0KID8-F1
#
_entry.id   AF-A0A4R0KID8-F1
#
_cell.length_a   1.000
_cell.length_b   1.000
_cell.length_c   1.000
_cell.angle_alpha   90.00
_cell.angle_beta   90.00
_cell.angle_gamma   90.00
#
_symmetry.space_group_name_H-M   'P 1'
#
loop_
_entity.id
_entity.type
_entity.pdbx_description
1 polymer ?
#
loop_
_entity_poly.entity_id
_entity_poly.type
_entity_poly.pdbx_seq_one_letter_code
_entity_poly.pdbx_strand_id
1 'polypeptide(L)'
;MQVGTSFVASSRSVVVQTVGNPDDYAPPGQVEYRIQVRLSDGNSGNGYPAIGDQAQLDTSQHIQLAVPAGRPVQVTARLVDKFGRPMSVPKARIGVAIYDAGPQVTVNGVDLDKEKEDNGTRYRFVRAEVVPASRGKVELTTPARTPFLWVHGNTNLGPEVRTRWGGLAADQDGAPASSGFGWTTELAQDTPKTANYRISSGRPTGGELVIALYLPVN
;
A
#
# COMPACT_ATOMS: atom_id res chain seq x y z
N MET A 1 -0.84 -11.78 -19.27
CA MET A 1 0.64 -11.59 -19.20
C MET A 1 1.12 -11.87 -17.78
N GLN A 2 2.28 -12.51 -17.62
CA GLN A 2 2.87 -12.85 -16.32
C GLN A 2 4.40 -12.69 -16.39
N VAL A 3 4.99 -12.17 -15.32
CA VAL A 3 6.45 -12.11 -15.12
C VAL A 3 6.77 -12.80 -13.80
N GLY A 4 7.85 -13.57 -13.79
CA GLY A 4 8.34 -14.28 -12.60
C GLY A 4 9.80 -13.96 -12.33
N THR A 5 10.17 -13.85 -11.07
CA THR A 5 11.55 -13.76 -10.62
C THR A 5 11.71 -14.49 -9.28
N SER A 6 12.94 -14.70 -8.83
CA SER A 6 13.24 -15.31 -7.54
C SER A 6 14.22 -14.43 -6.78
N PHE A 7 14.05 -14.32 -5.47
CA PHE A 7 14.97 -13.61 -4.60
C PHE A 7 15.11 -14.35 -3.27
N VAL A 8 16.19 -14.09 -2.54
CA VAL A 8 16.34 -14.56 -1.15
C VAL A 8 16.17 -13.37 -0.24
N ALA A 9 15.12 -13.38 0.58
CA ALA A 9 14.87 -12.31 1.54
C ALA A 9 15.89 -12.37 2.66
N SER A 10 16.56 -11.27 2.96
CA SER A 10 17.34 -11.16 4.19
C SER A 10 16.46 -10.73 5.37
N SER A 11 15.33 -10.07 5.10
CA SER A 11 14.36 -9.67 6.11
C SER A 11 13.07 -10.50 6.07
N ARG A 12 12.17 -10.26 7.03
CA ARG A 12 10.89 -10.97 7.16
C ARG A 12 9.77 -10.39 6.28
N SER A 13 10.07 -9.34 5.53
CA SER A 13 9.13 -8.70 4.60
C SER A 13 9.87 -8.18 3.39
N VAL A 14 9.19 -8.17 2.25
CA VAL A 14 9.70 -7.47 1.06
C VAL A 14 8.74 -6.42 0.59
N VAL A 15 9.33 -5.39 -0.01
CA VAL A 15 8.60 -4.40 -0.79
C VAL A 15 8.70 -4.81 -2.24
N VAL A 16 7.54 -5.05 -2.85
CA VAL A 16 7.44 -5.29 -4.29
C VAL A 16 6.94 -4.03 -4.96
N GLN A 17 7.81 -3.42 -5.77
CA GLN A 17 7.52 -2.28 -6.62
C GLN A 17 7.05 -2.76 -7.99
N THR A 18 5.86 -2.34 -8.41
CA THR A 18 5.31 -2.69 -9.71
C THR A 18 5.22 -1.46 -10.60
N VAL A 19 5.59 -1.61 -11.87
CA VAL A 19 5.42 -0.59 -12.91
C VAL A 19 4.65 -1.22 -14.06
N GLY A 20 3.70 -0.49 -14.61
CA GLY A 20 3.08 -0.87 -15.88
C GLY A 20 3.01 0.32 -16.82
N ASN A 21 2.72 0.08 -18.08
CA ASN A 21 2.37 1.16 -19.00
C ASN A 21 1.31 0.62 -19.99
N PRO A 22 0.10 1.20 -20.02
CA PRO A 22 -0.93 0.83 -20.98
C PRO A 22 -0.89 1.67 -22.27
N ASP A 23 0.09 2.57 -22.45
CA ASP A 23 0.13 3.67 -23.45
C ASP A 23 -0.23 3.28 -24.91
N ASP A 24 -0.25 1.99 -25.26
CA ASP A 24 -0.60 1.55 -26.60
C ASP A 24 -1.99 0.86 -26.75
N TYR A 25 -2.81 0.79 -25.70
CA TYR A 25 -4.14 0.15 -25.75
C TYR A 25 -5.13 0.70 -24.71
N ALA A 26 -6.02 1.59 -25.14
CA ALA A 26 -7.27 1.88 -24.43
C ALA A 26 -8.35 0.88 -24.92
N PRO A 27 -8.68 -0.19 -24.16
CA PRO A 27 -9.80 -1.04 -24.54
C PRO A 27 -11.08 -0.17 -24.62
N PRO A 28 -11.98 -0.42 -25.58
CA PRO A 28 -13.30 0.19 -25.57
C PRO A 28 -14.03 -0.26 -24.30
N GLY A 29 -14.30 0.69 -23.40
CA GLY A 29 -14.85 0.46 -22.07
C GLY A 29 -13.78 0.55 -20.97
N GLN A 30 -14.12 1.25 -19.87
CA GLN A 30 -13.26 1.37 -18.69
C GLN A 30 -13.07 0.00 -18.02
N VAL A 31 -12.09 -0.78 -18.49
CA VAL A 31 -11.70 -2.04 -17.84
C VAL A 31 -10.77 -1.70 -16.67
N GLU A 32 -11.26 -1.90 -15.45
CA GLU A 32 -10.43 -1.84 -14.24
C GLU A 32 -9.55 -3.09 -14.15
N TYR A 33 -8.24 -2.89 -14.03
CA TYR A 33 -7.25 -3.94 -13.87
C TYR A 33 -6.27 -3.63 -12.74
N ARG A 34 -5.57 -4.66 -12.24
CA ARG A 34 -4.58 -4.56 -11.16
C ARG A 34 -3.37 -5.44 -11.47
N ILE A 35 -2.22 -5.09 -10.91
CA ILE A 35 -1.08 -6.02 -10.84
C ILE A 35 -1.24 -6.83 -9.55
N GLN A 36 -1.46 -8.14 -9.68
CA GLN A 36 -1.41 -9.06 -8.57
C GLN A 36 -0.01 -9.62 -8.43
N VAL A 37 0.56 -9.50 -7.24
CA VAL A 37 1.82 -10.13 -6.85
C VAL A 37 1.51 -11.33 -5.96
N ARG A 38 2.15 -12.46 -6.27
CA ARG A 38 2.03 -13.70 -5.51
C ARG A 38 3.41 -14.27 -5.22
N LEU A 39 3.61 -14.70 -3.98
CA LEU A 39 4.78 -15.40 -3.51
C LEU A 39 4.54 -16.92 -3.56
N SER A 40 5.62 -17.70 -3.69
CA SER A 40 5.56 -19.17 -3.73
C SER A 40 5.01 -19.82 -2.45
N ASP A 41 5.04 -19.11 -1.32
CA ASP A 41 4.49 -19.57 -0.04
C ASP A 41 2.96 -19.36 0.08
N GLY A 42 2.33 -18.80 -0.96
CA GLY A 42 0.90 -18.52 -1.02
C GLY A 42 0.52 -17.09 -0.64
N ASN A 43 1.44 -16.31 -0.08
CA ASN A 43 1.18 -14.90 0.21
C ASN A 43 0.95 -14.12 -1.09
N SER A 44 0.00 -13.18 -1.06
CA SER A 44 -0.30 -12.37 -2.24
C SER A 44 -0.79 -10.98 -1.85
N GLY A 45 -0.47 -10.00 -2.68
CA GLY A 45 -0.97 -8.65 -2.59
C GLY A 45 -1.43 -8.18 -3.97
N ASN A 46 -2.47 -7.36 -3.99
CA ASN A 46 -2.89 -6.69 -5.21
C ASN A 46 -2.45 -5.24 -5.13
N GLY A 47 -1.91 -4.72 -6.22
CA GLY A 47 -1.67 -3.29 -6.39
C GLY A 47 -2.96 -2.48 -6.58
N TYR A 48 -2.84 -1.16 -6.68
CA TYR A 48 -3.93 -0.24 -6.97
C TYR A 48 -4.60 -0.57 -8.31
N PRO A 49 -5.92 -0.37 -8.39
CA PRO A 49 -6.65 -0.45 -9.64
C PRO A 49 -6.23 0.67 -10.60
N ALA A 50 -5.98 0.29 -11.85
CA ALA A 50 -5.79 1.18 -12.98
C ALA A 50 -6.97 1.03 -13.95
N ILE A 51 -7.35 2.13 -14.61
CA ILE A 51 -8.39 2.18 -15.64
C ILE A 51 -7.70 2.55 -16.96
N GLY A 52 -8.10 1.88 -18.05
CA GLY A 52 -7.42 1.85 -19.35
C GLY A 52 -7.22 3.17 -20.12
N ASP A 53 -7.51 4.34 -19.55
CA ASP A 53 -7.16 5.66 -20.10
C ASP A 53 -6.11 6.43 -19.29
N GLN A 54 -5.70 5.91 -18.12
CA GLN A 54 -4.72 6.58 -17.29
C GLN A 54 -3.29 6.22 -17.71
N ALA A 55 -2.66 7.14 -18.45
CA ALA A 55 -1.22 7.20 -18.71
C ALA A 55 -0.35 7.40 -17.43
N GLN A 56 -0.93 7.23 -16.24
CA GLN A 56 -0.25 7.37 -14.96
C GLN A 56 -0.18 6.03 -14.23
N LEU A 57 0.64 5.11 -14.78
CA LEU A 57 1.22 4.02 -13.98
C LEU A 57 2.61 4.41 -13.44
N ASP A 58 2.88 5.71 -13.28
CA ASP A 58 4.05 6.23 -12.57
C ASP A 58 3.89 6.16 -11.04
N THR A 59 2.87 5.44 -10.55
CA THR A 59 2.77 5.13 -9.13
C THR A 59 3.54 3.84 -8.88
N SER A 60 4.80 4.01 -8.51
CA SER A 60 5.56 2.95 -7.86
C SER A 60 4.78 2.48 -6.62
N GLN A 61 4.22 1.28 -6.66
CA GLN A 61 3.40 0.78 -5.55
C GLN A 61 4.23 -0.11 -4.67
N HIS A 62 4.19 0.13 -3.36
CA HIS A 62 4.93 -0.66 -2.41
C HIS A 62 3.99 -1.71 -1.82
N ILE A 63 4.03 -2.93 -2.37
CA ILE A 63 3.30 -4.06 -1.80
C ILE A 63 4.22 -4.72 -0.79
N GLN A 64 3.92 -4.54 0.50
CA GLN A 64 4.64 -5.21 1.57
C GLN A 64 4.09 -6.62 1.78
N LEU A 65 4.94 -7.62 1.62
CA LEU A 65 4.57 -9.03 1.75
C LEU A 65 5.47 -9.71 2.79
N ALA A 66 4.86 -10.46 3.70
CA ALA A 66 5.59 -11.31 4.63
C ALA A 66 6.32 -12.42 3.86
N VAL A 67 7.57 -12.68 4.23
CA VAL A 67 8.40 -13.73 3.63
C VAL A 67 9.22 -14.45 4.70
N PRO A 68 9.48 -15.75 4.51
CA PRO A 68 10.41 -16.47 5.37
C PRO A 68 11.84 -15.97 5.12
N ALA A 69 12.42 -15.28 6.10
CA ALA A 69 13.79 -14.78 6.03
C ALA A 69 14.79 -15.93 5.76
N GLY A 70 15.80 -15.65 4.93
CA GLY A 70 16.86 -16.59 4.55
C GLY A 70 16.43 -17.68 3.57
N ARG A 71 15.19 -17.65 3.05
CA ARG A 71 14.72 -18.63 2.06
C ARG A 71 14.48 -18.00 0.69
N PRO A 72 14.77 -18.72 -0.40
CA PRO A 72 14.35 -18.29 -1.72
C PRO A 72 12.82 -18.25 -1.81
N VAL A 73 12.28 -17.15 -2.32
CA VAL A 73 10.86 -16.98 -2.60
C VAL A 73 10.72 -16.64 -4.09
N GLN A 74 9.83 -17.36 -4.79
CA GLN A 74 9.46 -16.98 -6.14
C GLN A 74 8.37 -15.92 -6.08
N VAL A 75 8.55 -14.86 -6.85
CA VAL A 75 7.59 -13.77 -7.00
C VAL A 75 7.02 -13.83 -8.39
N THR A 76 5.71 -13.90 -8.47
CA THR A 76 4.96 -13.87 -9.72
C THR A 76 4.09 -12.62 -9.73
N ALA A 77 4.23 -11.79 -10.76
CA ALA A 77 3.32 -10.68 -11.02
C ALA A 77 2.50 -10.95 -12.28
N ARG A 78 1.22 -10.65 -12.22
CA ARG A 78 0.29 -10.79 -13.35
C ARG A 78 -0.78 -9.73 -13.34
N LEU A 79 -1.32 -9.42 -14.51
CA LEU A 79 -2.52 -8.59 -14.63
C LEU A 79 -3.76 -9.41 -14.25
N VAL A 80 -4.61 -8.81 -13.42
CA VAL A 80 -5.92 -9.35 -13.04
C VAL A 80 -7.01 -8.29 -13.21
N ASP A 81 -8.24 -8.72 -13.44
CA ASP A 81 -9.41 -7.83 -13.41
C ASP A 81 -9.81 -7.48 -11.96
N LYS A 82 -10.85 -6.65 -11.81
CA LYS A 82 -11.40 -6.26 -10.49
C LYS A 82 -11.84 -7.43 -9.60
N PHE A 83 -12.04 -8.62 -10.17
CA PHE A 83 -12.41 -9.85 -9.45
C PHE A 83 -11.21 -10.77 -9.18
N GLY A 84 -9.98 -10.32 -9.49
CA GLY A 84 -8.78 -11.12 -9.32
C GLY A 84 -8.58 -12.20 -10.39
N ARG A 85 -9.39 -12.19 -11.46
CA ARG A 85 -9.26 -13.16 -12.56
C ARG A 85 -8.12 -12.73 -13.48
N PRO A 86 -7.22 -13.64 -13.89
CA PRO A 86 -6.14 -13.31 -14.80
C PRO A 86 -6.66 -12.67 -16.09
N MET A 87 -5.97 -11.62 -16.56
CA MET A 87 -6.33 -10.95 -17.81
C MET A 87 -5.10 -10.67 -18.67
N SER A 88 -5.37 -10.34 -19.94
CA SER A 88 -4.34 -9.93 -20.89
C SER A 88 -4.75 -8.63 -21.55
N VAL A 89 -3.89 -7.62 -21.46
CA VAL A 89 -4.04 -6.35 -22.16
C VAL A 89 -2.98 -6.33 -23.26
N PRO A 90 -3.37 -6.20 -24.54
CA PRO A 90 -2.41 -6.08 -25.63
C PRO A 90 -1.39 -4.97 -25.35
N LYS A 91 -0.10 -5.26 -25.61
CA LYS A 91 1.04 -4.33 -25.46
C LYS A 91 1.35 -3.82 -24.04
N ALA A 92 0.54 -4.15 -23.04
CA ALA A 92 0.87 -3.84 -21.65
C ALA A 92 2.22 -4.47 -21.27
N ARG A 93 3.01 -3.75 -20.47
CA ARG A 93 4.26 -4.25 -19.89
C ARG A 93 4.13 -4.30 -18.38
N ILE A 94 4.75 -5.29 -17.73
CA ILE A 94 4.81 -5.41 -16.28
C ILE A 94 6.28 -5.44 -15.87
N GLY A 95 6.70 -4.48 -15.04
CA GLY A 95 7.97 -4.49 -14.34
C GLY A 95 7.76 -4.81 -12.87
N VAL A 96 8.69 -5.57 -12.29
CA VAL A 96 8.70 -5.88 -10.85
C VAL A 96 10.10 -5.66 -10.32
N ALA A 97 10.23 -4.87 -9.26
CA ALA A 97 11.42 -4.81 -8.44
C ALA A 97 11.09 -5.28 -7.02
N ILE A 98 12.03 -5.98 -6.39
CA ILE A 98 11.86 -6.54 -5.05
C ILE A 98 13.02 -6.05 -4.20
N TYR A 99 12.68 -5.52 -3.04
CA TYR A 99 13.64 -5.03 -2.07
C TYR A 99 13.38 -5.71 -0.73
N ASP A 100 14.45 -5.97 0.03
CA ASP A 100 14.30 -6.25 1.44
C ASP A 100 13.63 -5.05 2.11
N ALA A 101 12.54 -5.30 2.84
CA ALA A 101 12.01 -4.28 3.71
C ALA A 101 13.11 -3.97 4.74
N GLY A 102 13.43 -2.68 4.93
CA GLY A 102 14.38 -2.23 5.94
C GLY A 102 13.92 -2.63 7.35
N PRO A 103 14.59 -2.17 8.42
CA PRO A 103 14.16 -2.47 9.79
C PRO A 103 12.67 -2.17 10.00
N GLN A 104 11.93 -3.12 10.58
CA GLN A 104 10.49 -3.02 10.80
C GLN A 104 10.15 -2.95 12.29
N VAL A 105 9.00 -2.39 12.61
CA VAL A 105 8.33 -2.46 13.92
C VAL A 105 7.00 -3.19 13.72
N THR A 106 6.71 -4.18 14.57
CA THR A 106 5.41 -4.87 14.54
C THR A 106 4.46 -4.22 15.55
N VAL A 107 3.28 -3.81 15.10
CA VAL A 107 2.20 -3.30 15.95
C VAL A 107 0.94 -4.09 15.66
N ASN A 108 0.42 -4.81 16.66
CA ASN A 108 -0.76 -5.67 16.53
C ASN A 108 -0.70 -6.68 15.37
N GLY A 109 0.51 -7.14 15.00
CA GLY A 109 0.70 -8.07 13.88
C GLY A 109 0.91 -7.41 12.51
N VAL A 110 0.80 -6.08 12.43
CA VAL A 110 1.17 -5.31 11.23
C VAL A 110 2.63 -4.90 11.31
N ASP A 111 3.39 -5.24 10.28
CA ASP A 111 4.76 -4.75 10.11
C ASP A 111 4.76 -3.38 9.44
N LEU A 112 5.41 -2.41 10.08
CA LEU A 112 5.59 -1.04 9.63
C LEU A 112 7.07 -0.71 9.57
N ASP A 113 7.47 0.12 8.61
CA ASP A 113 8.85 0.59 8.54
C ASP A 113 9.25 1.26 9.86
N LYS A 114 10.45 0.95 10.36
CA LYS A 114 10.99 1.66 11.53
C LYS A 114 11.37 3.10 11.17
N GLU A 115 11.82 3.32 9.94
CA GLU A 115 12.20 4.61 9.40
C GLU A 115 11.73 4.75 7.95
N LYS A 116 11.34 5.96 7.56
CA LYS A 116 10.97 6.33 6.20
C LYS A 116 11.74 7.57 5.78
N GLU A 117 12.07 7.67 4.50
CA GLU A 117 12.62 8.90 3.92
C GLU A 117 11.57 9.51 2.98
N ASP A 118 11.31 10.80 3.15
CA ASP A 118 10.45 11.57 2.25
C ASP A 118 11.09 12.94 2.01
N ASN A 119 11.28 13.28 0.73
CA ASN A 119 11.90 14.54 0.30
C ASN A 119 13.23 14.86 1.02
N GLY A 120 14.09 13.85 1.18
CA GLY A 120 15.41 13.97 1.83
C GLY A 120 15.36 14.10 3.36
N THR A 121 14.18 14.08 3.98
CA THR A 121 14.02 14.04 5.44
C THR A 121 13.75 12.62 5.90
N ARG A 122 14.50 12.16 6.89
CA ARG A 122 14.25 10.86 7.53
C ARG A 122 13.28 11.03 8.68
N TYR A 123 12.32 10.12 8.76
CA TYR A 123 11.31 10.06 9.80
C TYR A 123 11.39 8.71 10.49
N ARG A 124 11.30 8.68 11.82
CA ARG A 124 11.30 7.45 12.63
C ARG A 124 9.93 7.20 13.21
N PHE A 125 9.54 5.92 13.20
CA PHE A 125 8.30 5.44 13.79
C PHE A 125 8.20 5.85 15.26
N VAL A 126 7.03 6.36 15.66
CA VAL A 126 6.73 6.72 17.05
C VAL A 126 5.60 5.87 17.61
N ARG A 127 4.47 5.80 16.90
CA ARG A 127 3.30 5.02 17.34
C ARG A 127 2.40 4.69 16.16
N ALA A 128 1.54 3.69 16.32
CA ALA A 128 0.47 3.38 15.40
C ALA A 128 -0.79 2.99 16.13
N GLU A 129 -1.92 3.26 15.49
CA GLU A 129 -3.23 2.73 15.82
C GLU A 129 -3.59 1.71 14.74
N VAL A 130 -3.89 0.49 15.19
CA VAL A 130 -4.25 -0.65 14.34
C VAL A 130 -5.54 -1.22 14.89
N VAL A 131 -6.58 -1.24 14.06
CA VAL A 131 -7.90 -1.75 14.45
C VAL A 131 -8.45 -2.72 13.41
N PRO A 132 -9.25 -3.71 13.83
CA PRO A 132 -9.96 -4.56 12.88
C PRO A 132 -10.81 -3.72 11.93
N ALA A 133 -10.80 -4.07 10.64
CA ALA A 133 -11.56 -3.34 9.62
C ALA A 133 -13.07 -3.34 9.86
N SER A 134 -13.59 -4.31 10.61
CA SER A 134 -14.98 -4.35 11.06
C SER A 134 -15.39 -3.15 11.92
N ARG A 135 -14.43 -2.40 12.51
CA ARG A 135 -14.71 -1.13 13.19
C ARG A 135 -14.98 0.03 12.23
N GLY A 136 -14.63 -0.10 10.96
CA GLY A 136 -14.91 0.88 9.91
C GLY A 136 -14.05 2.15 9.92
N LYS A 137 -13.38 2.48 11.02
CA LYS A 137 -12.53 3.67 11.15
C LYS A 137 -11.41 3.46 12.16
N VAL A 138 -10.27 4.10 11.89
CA VAL A 138 -9.15 4.31 12.82
C VAL A 138 -8.81 5.80 12.86
N GLU A 139 -8.35 6.26 14.02
CA GLU A 139 -8.01 7.65 14.29
C GLU A 139 -6.73 7.75 15.09
N LEU A 140 -5.98 8.83 14.91
CA LEU A 140 -4.78 9.12 15.68
C LEU A 140 -4.63 10.64 15.85
N THR A 141 -4.38 11.08 17.08
CA THR A 141 -4.08 12.49 17.37
C THR A 141 -2.66 12.84 16.91
N THR A 142 -2.49 13.94 16.19
CA THR A 142 -1.18 14.40 15.67
C THR A 142 -0.42 15.25 16.69
N PRO A 143 0.91 15.37 16.57
CA PRO A 143 1.70 16.25 17.41
C PRO A 143 1.42 17.72 17.06
N ALA A 144 1.55 18.60 18.07
CA ALA A 144 1.61 20.05 17.84
C ALA A 144 3.06 20.50 17.57
N ARG A 145 3.20 21.58 16.81
CA ARG A 145 4.44 22.34 16.58
C ARG A 145 5.63 21.52 16.08
N THR A 146 5.37 20.35 15.50
CA THR A 146 6.39 19.44 14.99
C THR A 146 5.91 18.97 13.62
N PRO A 147 6.71 19.06 12.56
CA PRO A 147 6.37 18.40 11.31
C PRO A 147 6.39 16.89 11.53
N PHE A 148 5.59 16.16 10.77
CA PHE A 148 5.48 14.71 10.93
C PHE A 148 5.14 14.06 9.61
N LEU A 149 5.48 12.78 9.50
CA LEU A 149 4.99 11.92 8.44
C LEU A 149 3.96 10.99 9.07
N TRP A 150 2.83 10.80 8.40
CA TRP A 150 1.87 9.80 8.81
C TRP A 150 1.60 8.83 7.68
N VAL A 151 1.47 7.57 8.08
CA VAL A 151 1.17 6.45 7.20
C VAL A 151 -0.28 6.08 7.42
N HIS A 152 -1.00 5.81 6.33
CA HIS A 152 -2.39 5.36 6.36
C HIS A 152 -2.57 4.21 5.37
N GLY A 153 -3.33 3.21 5.79
CA GLY A 153 -3.56 2.06 4.92
C GLY A 153 -4.24 0.91 5.64
N ASN A 154 -4.22 -0.23 4.97
CA ASN A 154 -5.00 -1.39 5.35
C ASN A 154 -4.31 -2.69 4.92
N THR A 155 -4.69 -3.77 5.60
CA THR A 155 -4.33 -5.13 5.21
C THR A 155 -5.57 -5.83 4.69
N ASN A 156 -5.54 -6.43 3.49
CA ASN A 156 -6.51 -7.42 3.00
C ASN A 156 -7.99 -7.19 3.41
N LEU A 157 -8.59 -6.05 3.02
CA LEU A 157 -9.99 -5.75 3.37
C LEU A 157 -11.02 -6.61 2.62
N GLY A 158 -10.58 -7.34 1.60
CA GLY A 158 -11.46 -7.99 0.64
C GLY A 158 -11.79 -7.09 -0.57
N PRO A 159 -12.46 -7.67 -1.58
CA PRO A 159 -12.80 -6.96 -2.81
C PRO A 159 -13.85 -5.87 -2.56
N GLU A 160 -13.91 -4.88 -3.46
CA GLU A 160 -14.95 -3.84 -3.51
C GLU A 160 -15.05 -2.88 -2.30
N VAL A 161 -14.18 -3.02 -1.30
CA VAL A 161 -14.09 -2.05 -0.21
C VAL A 161 -13.39 -0.78 -0.70
N ARG A 162 -13.92 0.39 -0.38
CA ARG A 162 -13.26 1.68 -0.62
C ARG A 162 -12.90 2.34 0.69
N THR A 163 -11.83 3.11 0.69
CA THR A 163 -11.35 3.80 1.89
C THR A 163 -11.23 5.30 1.63
N ARG A 164 -11.08 6.07 2.70
CA ARG A 164 -10.89 7.53 2.68
C ARG A 164 -10.02 7.92 3.86
N TRP A 165 -9.12 8.87 3.67
CA TRP A 165 -8.31 9.44 4.74
C TRP A 165 -8.48 10.95 4.81
N GLY A 166 -8.21 11.53 5.98
CA GLY A 166 -8.33 12.97 6.17
C GLY A 166 -8.12 13.43 7.60
N GLY A 167 -8.70 14.59 7.92
CA GLY A 167 -8.65 15.21 9.25
C GLY A 167 -7.46 16.16 9.49
N LEU A 168 -6.51 16.24 8.54
CA LEU A 168 -5.36 17.15 8.58
C LEU A 168 -5.45 18.21 7.48
N ALA A 169 -5.64 17.72 6.25
CA ALA A 169 -5.98 18.47 5.03
C ALA A 169 -7.38 18.06 4.52
N ALA A 170 -7.72 18.47 3.29
CA ALA A 170 -8.93 18.02 2.62
C ALA A 170 -8.96 16.50 2.53
N ASP A 171 -10.12 15.93 2.85
CA ASP A 171 -10.35 14.50 2.74
C ASP A 171 -10.00 13.98 1.33
N GLN A 172 -9.27 12.87 1.29
CA GLN A 172 -8.89 12.19 0.06
C GLN A 172 -9.57 10.84 -0.01
N ASP A 173 -10.22 10.57 -1.14
CA ASP A 173 -10.73 9.24 -1.42
C ASP A 173 -9.58 8.30 -1.77
N GLY A 174 -9.56 7.16 -1.08
CA GLY A 174 -8.67 6.08 -1.43
C GLY A 174 -9.18 5.31 -2.63
N ALA A 175 -8.23 4.80 -3.40
CA ALA A 175 -8.52 3.78 -4.39
C ALA A 175 -9.23 2.58 -3.70
N PRO A 176 -9.99 1.77 -4.46
CA PRO A 176 -10.48 0.47 -3.98
C PRO A 176 -9.38 -0.30 -3.26
N ALA A 177 -9.71 -0.85 -2.10
CA ALA A 177 -8.78 -1.44 -1.15
C ALA A 177 -7.85 -2.44 -1.86
N SER A 178 -6.57 -2.07 -1.89
CA SER A 178 -5.43 -2.94 -2.11
C SER A 178 -4.71 -3.04 -0.76
N SER A 179 -4.08 -4.18 -0.46
CA SER A 179 -3.22 -4.24 0.73
C SER A 179 -2.03 -3.31 0.49
N GLY A 180 -1.85 -2.30 1.34
CA GLY A 180 -0.78 -1.34 1.17
C GLY A 180 -0.91 -0.12 2.07
N PHE A 181 0.18 0.65 2.10
CA PHE A 181 0.31 1.83 2.94
C PHE A 181 0.71 3.03 2.09
N GLY A 182 -0.12 4.06 2.10
CA GLY A 182 0.25 5.40 1.64
C GLY A 182 0.88 6.18 2.79
N TRP A 183 1.59 7.25 2.47
CA TRP A 183 2.10 8.19 3.45
C TRP A 183 1.96 9.62 2.97
N THR A 184 1.85 10.54 3.91
CA THR A 184 1.82 11.98 3.65
C THR A 184 2.67 12.69 4.70
N THR A 185 3.46 13.66 4.25
CA THR A 185 4.21 14.55 5.13
C THR A 185 3.38 15.80 5.41
N GLU A 186 3.34 16.19 6.68
CA GLU A 186 2.56 17.31 7.19
C GLU A 186 3.50 18.31 7.86
N LEU A 187 3.30 19.58 7.55
CA LEU A 187 4.01 20.66 8.22
C LEU A 187 3.56 20.77 9.69
N ALA A 188 4.39 21.38 10.51
CA ALA A 188 4.04 21.68 11.89
C ALA A 188 2.74 22.50 11.96
N GLN A 189 1.82 22.06 12.81
CA GLN A 189 0.56 22.77 13.09
C GLN A 189 0.54 23.27 14.53
N ASP A 190 -0.05 24.43 14.80
CA ASP A 190 -0.04 25.03 16.14
C ASP A 190 -0.76 24.18 17.19
N THR A 191 -1.79 23.44 16.76
CA THR A 191 -2.63 22.59 17.61
C THR A 191 -2.65 21.15 17.09
N PRO A 192 -2.79 20.16 17.98
CA PRO A 192 -3.07 18.79 17.58
C PRO A 192 -4.36 18.71 16.76
N LYS A 193 -4.34 17.89 15.71
CA LYS A 193 -5.53 17.48 14.96
C LYS A 193 -5.71 15.97 15.06
N THR A 194 -6.81 15.46 14.53
CA THR A 194 -7.06 14.02 14.45
C THR A 194 -6.96 13.56 13.01
N ALA A 195 -5.90 12.82 12.69
CA ALA A 195 -5.81 12.07 11.45
C ALA A 195 -6.80 10.90 11.51
N ASN A 196 -7.48 10.64 10.41
CA ASN A 196 -8.40 9.51 10.33
C ASN A 196 -8.32 8.75 9.01
N TYR A 197 -8.60 7.46 9.07
CA TYR A 197 -8.68 6.56 7.94
C TYR A 197 -9.88 5.64 8.14
N ARG A 198 -10.75 5.57 7.14
CA ARG A 198 -12.05 4.91 7.25
C ARG A 198 -12.44 4.18 5.98
N ILE A 199 -13.33 3.22 6.15
CA ILE A 199 -14.08 2.61 5.05
C ILE A 199 -15.13 3.62 4.61
N SER A 200 -15.13 3.95 3.32
CA SER A 200 -16.10 4.87 2.70
C SER A 200 -17.24 4.12 2.03
N SER A 201 -17.00 2.91 1.50
CA SER A 201 -18.02 2.01 0.99
C SER A 201 -17.56 0.55 0.94
N GLY A 202 -18.50 -0.37 0.73
CA GLY A 202 -18.25 -1.82 0.74
C GLY A 202 -18.24 -2.42 2.15
N ARG A 203 -18.22 -3.76 2.22
CA ARG A 203 -18.16 -4.50 3.50
C ARG A 203 -16.83 -5.23 3.60
N PRO A 204 -16.00 -4.93 4.61
CA PRO A 204 -14.75 -5.64 4.79
C PRO A 204 -15.02 -7.11 5.13
N THR A 205 -14.29 -8.02 4.50
CA THR A 205 -14.33 -9.46 4.79
C THR A 205 -13.23 -9.90 5.75
N GLY A 206 -12.30 -9.00 6.07
CA GLY A 206 -11.20 -9.23 7.00
C GLY A 206 -10.31 -8.00 7.10
N GLY A 207 -9.11 -8.20 7.66
CA GLY A 207 -8.07 -7.19 7.63
C GLY A 207 -8.15 -6.12 8.72
N GLU A 208 -7.24 -5.17 8.62
CA GLU A 208 -7.03 -4.10 9.60
C GLU A 208 -6.96 -2.74 8.91
N LEU A 209 -7.36 -1.70 9.63
CA LEU A 209 -7.12 -0.30 9.29
C LEU A 209 -5.99 0.22 10.17
N VAL A 210 -5.07 0.95 9.55
CA VAL A 210 -3.82 1.38 10.18
C VAL A 210 -3.61 2.87 9.96
N ILE A 211 -3.27 3.57 11.04
CA ILE A 211 -2.58 4.87 10.98
C ILE A 211 -1.32 4.78 11.82
N ALA A 212 -0.19 5.22 11.28
CA ALA A 212 1.06 5.32 12.02
C ALA A 212 1.65 6.73 11.90
N LEU A 213 2.33 7.16 12.97
CA LEU A 213 2.96 8.46 13.10
C LEU A 213 4.48 8.30 13.17
N TYR A 214 5.17 9.13 12.40
CA TYR A 214 6.63 9.21 12.34
C TYR A 214 7.06 10.65 12.55
N LEU A 215 8.15 10.85 13.28
CA LEU A 215 8.74 12.17 13.53
C LEU A 215 10.11 12.28 12.86
N PRO A 216 10.51 13.49 12.42
CA PRO A 216 11.84 13.71 11.84
C PRO A 216 12.95 13.23 12.77
N VAL A 217 13.99 12.65 12.17
CA VAL A 217 15.25 12.33 12.84
C VAL A 217 16.23 13.46 12.51
N ASN A 218 16.71 14.13 13.55
CA ASN A 218 17.81 15.10 13.44
C ASN A 218 19.16 14.40 13.32
#